data_AF-A0A934ANA4-F1
#
_entry.id   AF-A0A934ANA4-F1
#
_cell.length_a   1.000
_cell.length_b   1.000
_cell.length_c   1.000
_cell.angle_alpha   90.00
_cell.angle_beta   90.00
_cell.angle_gamma   90.00
#
_symmetry.space_group_name_H-M   'P 1'
#
loop_
_entity.id
_entity.type
_entity.pdbx_description
1 polymer ?
#
loop_
_entity_poly.entity_id
_entity_poly.type
_entity_poly.pdbx_seq_one_letter_code
_entity_poly.pdbx_strand_id
1 'polypeptide(L)'
;MEVMIFPDLEWYTTIGISSGKSPRCPFASPAGCPRYYQSLALMGVSGSTNISEKANKKLLKAWKKSRLWPNTDEQATSISGPEGHIKHYWNFCPEITFERFGLFATDLDKYADQVDMDSARSKLAVMGISTNDWRWSWSNVRPQHYFDCPLFSLLQEPTSSHKVEDIFEVKPNFHGIGININALLRKIRSCFRTKQ
;
A
#
# COMPACT_ATOMS: atom_id res chain seq x y z
N MET A 1 -24.92 17.90 -4.44
CA MET A 1 -23.71 18.34 -5.15
C MET A 1 -22.56 17.57 -4.57
N GLU A 2 -22.01 16.63 -5.32
CA GLU A 2 -20.81 15.91 -4.93
C GLU A 2 -19.65 16.91 -4.95
N VAL A 3 -18.95 17.09 -3.83
CA VAL A 3 -17.82 18.00 -3.75
C VAL A 3 -16.68 17.38 -4.56
N MET A 4 -16.28 18.07 -5.61
CA MET A 4 -15.17 17.64 -6.45
C MET A 4 -13.86 17.73 -5.66
N ILE A 5 -13.17 16.61 -5.53
CA ILE A 5 -11.90 16.52 -4.81
C ILE A 5 -10.75 16.62 -5.82
N PHE A 6 -9.78 17.49 -5.54
CA PHE A 6 -8.52 17.55 -6.24
C PHE A 6 -7.43 16.97 -5.31
N PRO A 7 -6.99 15.71 -5.49
CA PRO A 7 -6.15 15.04 -4.51
C PRO A 7 -4.67 15.40 -4.68
N ASP A 8 -4.35 16.67 -4.54
CA ASP A 8 -2.98 17.18 -4.57
C ASP A 8 -2.32 17.19 -3.19
N LEU A 9 -1.16 17.82 -3.11
CA LEU A 9 -0.42 17.97 -1.86
C LEU A 9 -1.17 18.81 -0.82
N GLU A 10 -1.89 19.85 -1.23
CA GLU A 10 -2.65 20.69 -0.30
C GLU A 10 -3.80 19.87 0.32
N TRP A 11 -4.56 19.16 -0.51
CA TRP A 11 -5.60 18.25 -0.06
C TRP A 11 -5.06 17.20 0.91
N TYR A 12 -3.96 16.55 0.54
CA TYR A 12 -3.38 15.47 1.33
C TYR A 12 -2.83 15.97 2.68
N THR A 13 -2.10 17.07 2.68
CA THR A 13 -1.48 17.61 3.90
C THR A 13 -2.51 18.23 4.84
N THR A 14 -3.57 18.85 4.32
CA THR A 14 -4.69 19.37 5.13
C THR A 14 -5.37 18.25 5.94
N ILE A 15 -5.54 17.05 5.34
CA ILE A 15 -6.07 15.88 6.07
C ILE A 15 -5.10 15.46 7.19
N GLY A 16 -3.80 15.43 6.92
CA GLY A 16 -2.77 15.13 7.91
C GLY A 16 -2.76 16.10 9.10
N ILE A 17 -2.78 17.41 8.79
CA ILE A 17 -2.75 18.49 9.79
C ILE A 17 -4.01 18.47 10.65
N SER A 18 -5.20 18.40 10.03
CA SER A 18 -6.48 18.35 10.76
C SER A 18 -6.60 17.12 11.66
N SER A 19 -5.88 16.03 11.35
CA SER A 19 -5.84 14.80 12.14
C SER A 19 -4.70 14.78 13.17
N GLY A 20 -3.83 15.81 13.21
CA GLY A 20 -2.67 15.87 14.11
C GLY A 20 -1.58 14.84 13.78
N LYS A 21 -1.38 14.53 12.49
CA LYS A 21 -0.49 13.45 12.05
C LYS A 21 0.52 13.93 11.00
N SER A 22 1.45 13.04 10.66
CA SER A 22 2.48 13.30 9.65
C SER A 22 1.86 13.71 8.29
N PRO A 23 2.45 14.67 7.57
CA PRO A 23 1.98 15.05 6.23
C PRO A 23 2.21 13.97 5.17
N ARG A 24 3.05 12.96 5.44
CA ARG A 24 3.35 11.83 4.56
C ARG A 24 3.23 10.50 5.30
N CYS A 25 2.98 9.43 4.55
CA CYS A 25 2.90 8.09 5.12
C CYS A 25 4.25 7.66 5.73
N PRO A 26 4.30 7.28 7.02
CA PRO A 26 5.53 6.86 7.68
C PRO A 26 6.08 5.53 7.15
N PHE A 27 5.27 4.76 6.42
CA PHE A 27 5.65 3.47 5.83
C PHE A 27 5.96 3.57 4.33
N ALA A 28 6.08 4.78 3.77
CA ALA A 28 6.34 5.05 2.35
C ALA A 28 7.77 4.66 1.93
N SER A 29 8.06 3.36 1.95
CA SER A 29 9.33 2.83 1.46
C SER A 29 9.17 1.38 0.97
N PRO A 30 10.05 0.89 0.06
CA PRO A 30 9.95 -0.47 -0.47
C PRO A 30 10.12 -1.55 0.61
N ALA A 31 10.87 -1.26 1.68
CA ALA A 31 11.07 -2.17 2.81
C ALA A 31 10.00 -2.02 3.90
N GLY A 32 9.26 -0.90 3.92
CA GLY A 32 8.26 -0.59 4.95
C GLY A 32 6.83 -1.00 4.59
N CYS A 33 6.48 -1.04 3.30
CA CYS A 33 5.12 -1.37 2.87
C CYS A 33 5.10 -2.24 1.60
N PRO A 34 4.33 -3.35 1.57
CA PRO A 34 4.25 -4.21 0.39
C PRO A 34 3.57 -3.50 -0.78
N ARG A 35 2.54 -2.67 -0.53
CA ARG A 35 1.87 -1.89 -1.58
C ARG A 35 2.79 -0.84 -2.19
N TYR A 36 3.59 -0.15 -1.38
CA TYR A 36 4.60 0.79 -1.89
C TYR A 36 5.59 0.06 -2.79
N TYR A 37 6.09 -1.10 -2.35
CA TYR A 37 6.97 -1.95 -3.15
C TYR A 37 6.32 -2.41 -4.47
N GLN A 38 5.10 -2.99 -4.43
CA GLN A 38 4.41 -3.46 -5.63
C GLN A 38 4.16 -2.32 -6.62
N SER A 39 3.74 -1.15 -6.13
CA SER A 39 3.55 0.06 -6.93
C SER A 39 4.85 0.47 -7.62
N LEU A 40 5.95 0.60 -6.87
CA LEU A 40 7.25 0.99 -7.41
C LEU A 40 7.78 -0.03 -8.42
N ALA A 41 7.58 -1.33 -8.17
CA ALA A 41 8.01 -2.39 -9.07
C ALA A 41 7.25 -2.35 -10.42
N LEU A 42 5.95 -2.03 -10.40
CA LEU A 42 5.13 -1.90 -11.60
C LEU A 42 5.37 -0.59 -12.36
N MET A 43 5.84 0.47 -11.69
CA MET A 43 6.10 1.76 -12.35
C MET A 43 7.12 1.64 -13.49
N GLY A 44 8.06 0.69 -13.39
CA GLY A 44 9.01 0.43 -14.46
C GLY A 44 8.37 -0.05 -15.77
N VAL A 45 7.26 -0.79 -15.68
CA VAL A 45 6.47 -1.20 -16.85
C VAL A 45 5.73 -0.01 -17.48
N SER A 46 5.36 0.99 -16.66
CA SER A 46 4.74 2.25 -17.10
C SER A 46 5.74 3.35 -17.51
N GLY A 47 6.96 2.96 -17.91
CA GLY A 47 7.98 3.87 -18.43
C GLY A 47 8.74 4.66 -17.36
N SER A 48 8.88 4.12 -16.15
CA SER A 48 9.81 4.63 -15.13
C SER A 48 11.08 3.78 -15.08
N THR A 49 12.10 4.24 -14.36
CA THR A 49 13.30 3.43 -14.11
C THR A 49 12.96 2.23 -13.23
N ASN A 50 13.38 1.04 -13.66
CA ASN A 50 13.18 -0.19 -12.90
C ASN A 50 14.01 -0.22 -11.61
N ILE A 51 13.45 -0.80 -10.56
CA ILE A 51 14.24 -1.29 -9.43
C ILE A 51 15.24 -2.33 -9.96
N SER A 52 16.50 -2.29 -9.52
CA SER A 52 17.48 -3.30 -9.91
C SER A 52 16.96 -4.72 -9.65
N GLU A 53 17.22 -5.63 -10.58
CA GLU A 53 16.68 -7.01 -10.51
C GLU A 53 17.05 -7.70 -9.19
N LYS A 54 18.29 -7.51 -8.72
CA LYS A 54 18.78 -8.03 -7.44
C LYS A 54 17.96 -7.51 -6.25
N ALA A 55 17.68 -6.21 -6.20
CA ALA A 55 16.88 -5.61 -5.14
C ALA A 55 15.42 -6.06 -5.22
N ASN A 56 14.86 -6.09 -6.43
CA ASN A 56 13.49 -6.52 -6.67
C ASN A 56 13.25 -7.96 -6.20
N LYS A 57 14.12 -8.91 -6.60
CA LYS A 57 14.05 -10.31 -6.16
C LYS A 57 14.15 -10.45 -4.64
N LYS A 58 15.03 -9.68 -3.99
CA LYS A 58 15.19 -9.68 -2.52
C LYS A 58 13.93 -9.21 -1.82
N LEU A 59 13.35 -8.08 -2.27
CA LEU A 59 12.13 -7.51 -1.69
C LEU A 59 10.93 -8.43 -1.91
N LEU A 60 10.76 -8.97 -3.12
CA LEU A 60 9.69 -9.91 -3.43
C LEU A 60 9.72 -11.12 -2.50
N LYS A 61 10.91 -11.71 -2.30
CA LYS A 61 11.08 -12.88 -1.43
C LYS A 61 10.77 -12.56 0.03
N ALA A 62 11.09 -11.35 0.49
CA ALA A 62 10.78 -10.91 1.85
C ALA A 62 9.27 -10.72 2.03
N TRP A 63 8.64 -9.99 1.11
CA TRP A 63 7.23 -9.66 1.21
C TRP A 63 6.30 -10.85 1.01
N LYS A 64 6.59 -11.78 0.09
CA LYS A 64 5.80 -13.02 -0.11
C LYS A 64 5.68 -13.90 1.14
N LYS A 65 6.56 -13.73 2.14
CA LYS A 65 6.51 -14.44 3.42
C LYS A 65 5.71 -13.69 4.49
N SER A 66 5.36 -12.43 4.24
CA SER A 66 4.65 -11.57 5.17
C SER A 66 3.15 -11.86 5.11
N ARG A 67 2.47 -11.74 6.26
CA ARG A 67 1.00 -11.74 6.36
C ARG A 67 0.33 -10.60 5.59
N LEU A 68 1.09 -9.57 5.22
CA LEU A 68 0.61 -8.38 4.52
C LEU A 68 0.70 -8.51 3.00
N TRP A 69 1.21 -9.65 2.50
CA TRP A 69 1.20 -9.89 1.06
C TRP A 69 -0.23 -10.16 0.59
N PRO A 70 -0.66 -9.61 -0.55
CA PRO A 70 -1.97 -9.89 -1.12
C PRO A 70 -2.17 -11.40 -1.33
N ASN A 71 -3.33 -11.91 -0.89
CA ASN A 71 -3.71 -13.30 -1.11
C ASN A 71 -4.39 -13.52 -2.46
N THR A 72 -5.00 -12.46 -3.03
CA THR A 72 -5.70 -12.48 -4.30
C THR A 72 -5.28 -11.31 -5.17
N ASP A 73 -5.52 -11.42 -6.48
CA ASP A 73 -5.14 -10.41 -7.45
C ASP A 73 -5.99 -9.13 -7.33
N GLU A 74 -7.22 -9.22 -6.81
CA GLU A 74 -8.08 -8.06 -6.54
C GLU A 74 -7.50 -7.16 -5.45
N GLN A 75 -6.70 -7.70 -4.54
CA GLN A 75 -6.01 -6.95 -3.49
C GLN A 75 -4.63 -6.45 -3.96
N ALA A 76 -4.07 -7.08 -4.98
CA ALA A 76 -2.74 -6.76 -5.48
C ALA A 76 -2.75 -5.44 -6.25
N THR A 77 -1.65 -4.71 -6.17
CA THR A 77 -1.40 -3.59 -7.09
C THR A 77 -1.26 -4.14 -8.51
N SER A 78 -1.98 -3.53 -9.45
CA SER A 78 -2.05 -4.02 -10.82
C SER A 78 -2.16 -2.87 -11.81
N ILE A 79 -1.70 -3.14 -13.04
CA ILE A 79 -1.78 -2.23 -14.17
C ILE A 79 -2.43 -2.94 -15.34
N SER A 80 -3.11 -2.19 -16.20
CA SER A 80 -3.67 -2.71 -17.45
C SER A 80 -3.58 -1.70 -18.58
N GLY A 81 -3.46 -2.21 -19.79
CA GLY A 81 -3.34 -1.46 -21.03
C GLY A 81 -2.45 -2.18 -22.03
N PRO A 82 -2.42 -1.71 -23.30
CA PRO A 82 -1.48 -2.20 -24.28
C PRO A 82 -0.03 -2.03 -23.81
N GLU A 83 0.87 -2.88 -24.31
CA GLU A 83 2.31 -2.77 -24.02
C GLU A 83 2.82 -1.36 -24.38
N GLY A 84 3.57 -0.74 -23.46
CA GLY A 84 4.03 0.64 -23.59
C GLY A 84 2.97 1.72 -23.38
N HIS A 85 1.69 1.36 -23.28
CA HIS A 85 0.55 2.28 -23.14
C HIS A 85 -0.37 1.86 -21.99
N ILE A 86 0.18 1.82 -20.78
CA ILE A 86 -0.60 1.53 -19.57
C ILE A 86 -1.63 2.64 -19.33
N LYS A 87 -2.90 2.24 -19.24
CA LYS A 87 -4.05 3.13 -19.06
C LYS A 87 -4.66 3.07 -17.68
N HIS A 88 -4.52 1.95 -16.99
CA HIS A 88 -5.18 1.69 -15.73
C HIS A 88 -4.17 1.32 -14.66
N TYR A 89 -4.37 1.88 -13.48
CA TYR A 89 -3.56 1.65 -12.28
C TYR A 89 -4.53 1.41 -11.13
N TRP A 90 -4.43 0.26 -10.47
CA TRP A 90 -5.32 -0.10 -9.36
C TRP A 90 -4.54 -0.54 -8.13
N ASN A 91 -5.10 -0.23 -6.95
CA ASN A 91 -4.52 -0.53 -5.63
C ASN A 91 -3.07 0.00 -5.48
N PHE A 92 -2.76 1.12 -6.12
CA PHE A 92 -1.46 1.76 -5.99
C PHE A 92 -1.32 2.45 -4.63
N CYS A 93 -0.07 2.61 -4.20
CA CYS A 93 0.28 3.46 -3.08
C CYS A 93 0.13 4.93 -3.49
N PRO A 94 -0.67 5.74 -2.76
CA PRO A 94 -0.90 7.15 -3.10
C PRO A 94 0.38 8.00 -3.14
N GLU A 95 1.38 7.60 -2.38
CA GLU A 95 2.70 8.25 -2.34
C GLU A 95 3.42 8.11 -3.70
N ILE A 96 3.36 6.92 -4.31
CA ILE A 96 3.97 6.64 -5.61
C ILE A 96 3.19 7.30 -6.75
N THR A 97 1.86 7.28 -6.70
CA THR A 97 1.05 7.95 -7.73
C THR A 97 1.24 9.46 -7.67
N PHE A 98 1.44 10.03 -6.49
CA PHE A 98 1.74 11.45 -6.36
C PHE A 98 3.09 11.79 -6.97
N GLU A 99 4.14 11.00 -6.67
CA GLU A 99 5.46 11.20 -7.26
C GLU A 99 5.45 11.12 -8.79
N ARG A 100 4.63 10.23 -9.37
CA ARG A 100 4.58 10.03 -10.83
C ARG A 100 3.60 10.96 -11.55
N PHE A 101 2.43 11.21 -10.97
CA PHE A 101 1.30 11.86 -11.64
C PHE A 101 0.82 13.15 -10.95
N GLY A 102 1.38 13.49 -9.78
CA GLY A 102 0.96 14.65 -8.99
C GLY A 102 -0.36 14.46 -8.23
N LEU A 103 -0.90 13.23 -8.18
CA LEU A 103 -2.19 12.91 -7.56
C LEU A 103 -2.04 11.82 -6.49
N PHE A 104 -2.54 12.07 -5.29
CA PHE A 104 -2.65 11.07 -4.23
C PHE A 104 -3.90 10.20 -4.44
N ALA A 105 -3.71 9.15 -5.22
CA ALA A 105 -4.79 8.26 -5.61
C ALA A 105 -4.35 6.80 -5.49
N THR A 106 -5.30 5.92 -5.19
CA THR A 106 -5.02 4.48 -5.23
C THR A 106 -5.40 3.88 -6.58
N ASP A 107 -6.39 4.46 -7.26
CA ASP A 107 -6.78 4.06 -8.61
C ASP A 107 -6.78 5.27 -9.56
N LEU A 108 -6.28 5.04 -10.77
CA LEU A 108 -6.16 6.03 -11.84
C LEU A 108 -6.49 5.33 -13.16
N ASP A 109 -7.53 5.80 -13.85
CA ASP A 109 -7.94 5.26 -15.15
C ASP A 109 -7.91 6.36 -16.21
N LYS A 110 -7.23 6.08 -17.32
CA LYS A 110 -7.30 6.89 -18.53
C LYS A 110 -8.64 6.66 -19.23
N TYR A 111 -8.98 7.60 -20.11
CA TYR A 111 -10.05 7.42 -21.08
C TYR A 111 -9.80 6.19 -21.95
N ALA A 112 -10.89 5.49 -22.32
CA ALA A 112 -10.77 4.27 -23.09
C ALA A 112 -10.16 4.56 -24.47
N ASP A 113 -10.59 5.65 -25.10
CA ASP A 113 -10.01 6.14 -26.35
C ASP A 113 -9.97 7.68 -26.45
N GLN A 114 -9.57 8.16 -27.63
CA GLN A 114 -9.48 9.59 -27.93
C GLN A 114 -10.86 10.25 -28.03
N VAL A 115 -11.88 9.52 -28.48
CA VAL A 115 -13.24 10.04 -28.64
C VAL A 115 -13.85 10.34 -27.28
N ASP A 116 -13.68 9.43 -26.32
CA ASP A 116 -14.11 9.65 -24.94
C ASP A 116 -13.39 10.84 -24.30
N MET A 117 -12.08 10.95 -24.54
CA MET A 117 -11.26 12.04 -24.05
C MET A 117 -11.70 13.38 -24.63
N ASP A 118 -11.90 13.47 -25.94
CA ASP A 118 -12.30 14.71 -26.61
C ASP A 118 -13.71 15.13 -26.19
N SER A 119 -14.62 14.16 -26.01
CA SER A 119 -15.97 14.43 -25.48
C SER A 119 -15.91 15.01 -24.07
N ALA A 120 -15.11 14.41 -23.18
CA ALA A 120 -14.94 14.90 -21.81
C ALA A 120 -14.30 16.28 -21.77
N ARG A 121 -13.21 16.50 -22.51
CA ARG A 121 -12.53 17.79 -22.62
C ARG A 121 -13.43 18.89 -23.17
N SER A 122 -14.22 18.59 -24.18
CA SER A 122 -15.19 19.54 -24.74
C SER A 122 -16.20 20.00 -23.67
N LYS A 123 -16.70 19.06 -22.86
CA LYS A 123 -17.60 19.38 -21.73
C LYS A 123 -16.90 20.24 -20.67
N LEU A 124 -15.68 19.88 -20.28
CA LEU A 124 -14.89 20.64 -19.30
C LEU A 124 -14.61 22.06 -19.77
N ALA A 125 -14.30 22.24 -21.06
CA ALA A 125 -14.08 23.55 -21.69
C ALA A 125 -15.34 24.42 -21.63
N VAL A 126 -16.51 23.87 -21.98
CA VAL A 126 -17.80 24.58 -21.89
C VAL A 126 -18.11 24.98 -20.44
N MET A 127 -17.72 24.15 -19.46
CA MET A 127 -17.87 24.45 -18.05
C MET A 127 -16.83 25.46 -17.51
N GLY A 128 -15.88 25.92 -18.33
CA GLY A 128 -14.82 26.84 -17.91
C GLY A 128 -13.83 26.22 -16.92
N ILE A 129 -13.72 24.89 -16.87
CA ILE A 129 -12.80 24.19 -15.99
C ILE A 129 -11.37 24.33 -16.53
N SER A 130 -10.44 24.69 -15.66
CA SER A 130 -9.01 24.82 -15.98
C SER A 130 -8.43 23.52 -16.54
N THR A 131 -7.52 23.63 -17.51
CA THR A 131 -6.77 22.50 -18.10
C THR A 131 -5.87 21.76 -17.13
N ASN A 132 -5.57 22.38 -15.97
CA ASN A 132 -4.81 21.75 -14.90
C ASN A 132 -5.63 20.74 -14.09
N ASP A 133 -6.95 20.69 -14.30
CA ASP A 133 -7.82 19.72 -13.65
C ASP A 133 -7.47 18.29 -14.11
N TRP A 134 -7.38 17.35 -13.17
CA TRP A 134 -6.98 15.97 -13.47
C TRP A 134 -7.92 15.30 -14.48
N ARG A 135 -9.18 15.75 -14.56
CA ARG A 135 -10.21 15.25 -15.50
C ARG A 135 -9.85 15.52 -16.96
N TRP A 136 -8.91 16.41 -17.25
CA TRP A 136 -8.38 16.56 -18.61
C TRP A 136 -7.54 15.37 -19.07
N SER A 137 -7.06 14.57 -18.11
CA SER A 137 -6.12 13.48 -18.34
C SER A 137 -6.63 12.12 -17.88
N TRP A 138 -7.60 12.06 -16.97
CA TRP A 138 -8.09 10.83 -16.34
C TRP A 138 -9.61 10.78 -16.37
N SER A 139 -10.16 9.62 -16.71
CA SER A 139 -11.60 9.36 -16.67
C SER A 139 -12.07 9.08 -15.24
N ASN A 140 -11.21 8.45 -14.44
CA ASN A 140 -11.46 8.15 -13.05
C ASN A 140 -10.18 8.35 -12.22
N VAL A 141 -10.38 8.93 -11.04
CA VAL A 141 -9.37 9.06 -9.98
C VAL A 141 -10.07 8.64 -8.70
N ARG A 142 -9.49 7.68 -7.97
CA ARG A 142 -9.92 7.34 -6.61
C ARG A 142 -8.93 7.94 -5.61
N PRO A 143 -9.19 9.15 -5.08
CA PRO A 143 -8.36 9.76 -4.04
C PRO A 143 -8.18 8.81 -2.86
N GLN A 144 -6.98 8.78 -2.30
CA GLN A 144 -6.76 8.06 -1.04
C GLN A 144 -5.69 8.76 -0.22
N HIS A 145 -6.05 9.16 1.00
CA HIS A 145 -5.07 9.52 2.01
C HIS A 145 -4.51 8.25 2.67
N TYR A 146 -3.26 8.27 3.14
CA TYR A 146 -2.65 7.05 3.69
C TYR A 146 -3.32 6.51 4.95
N PHE A 147 -4.10 7.32 5.68
CA PHE A 147 -4.93 6.84 6.79
C PHE A 147 -6.04 5.91 6.36
N ASP A 148 -6.60 6.16 5.17
CA ASP A 148 -7.69 5.37 4.61
C ASP A 148 -7.16 4.13 3.87
N CYS A 149 -5.83 3.93 3.87
CA CYS A 149 -5.21 2.74 3.29
C CYS A 149 -5.48 1.51 4.18
N PRO A 150 -6.04 0.42 3.64
CA PRO A 150 -6.33 -0.79 4.41
C PRO A 150 -5.10 -1.43 5.07
N LEU A 151 -3.90 -1.19 4.54
CA LEU A 151 -2.65 -1.73 5.09
C LEU A 151 -2.09 -0.87 6.22
N PHE A 152 -2.53 0.38 6.38
CA PHE A 152 -1.91 1.32 7.31
C PHE A 152 -2.08 0.87 8.76
N SER A 153 -3.28 0.48 9.16
CA SER A 153 -3.56 -0.06 10.51
C SER A 153 -2.74 -1.32 10.79
N LEU A 154 -2.64 -2.23 9.82
CA LEU A 154 -1.89 -3.49 9.94
C LEU A 154 -0.38 -3.28 10.06
N LEU A 155 0.14 -2.18 9.51
CA LEU A 155 1.54 -1.77 9.62
C LEU A 155 1.85 -1.05 10.94
N GLN A 156 0.84 -0.44 11.58
CA GLN A 156 0.99 0.15 12.91
C GLN A 156 1.05 -0.90 14.02
N GLU A 157 0.43 -2.06 13.81
CA GLU A 157 0.54 -3.15 14.78
C GLU A 157 2.02 -3.51 14.96
N PRO A 158 2.56 -3.47 16.20
CA PRO A 158 3.89 -3.99 16.43
C PRO A 158 3.89 -5.43 15.93
N THR A 159 4.87 -5.77 15.10
CA THR A 159 5.07 -7.15 14.65
C THR A 159 5.40 -7.99 15.88
N SER A 160 4.39 -8.46 16.59
CA SER A 160 4.54 -9.52 17.55
C SER A 160 4.96 -10.72 16.71
N SER A 161 6.27 -10.91 16.61
CA SER A 161 6.80 -12.24 16.45
C SER A 161 6.32 -13.02 17.67
N HIS A 162 5.09 -13.54 17.61
CA HIS A 162 4.69 -14.65 18.43
C HIS A 162 5.59 -15.81 18.01
N LYS A 163 6.81 -15.84 18.55
CA LYS A 163 7.44 -17.10 18.89
C LYS A 163 6.45 -17.75 19.85
N VAL A 164 5.59 -18.60 19.29
CA VAL A 164 4.92 -19.61 20.09
C VAL A 164 6.08 -20.45 20.62
N GLU A 165 6.61 -20.09 21.79
CA GLU A 165 7.48 -20.99 22.52
C GLU A 165 6.56 -22.13 22.98
N ASP A 166 6.52 -23.20 22.19
CA ASP A 166 5.82 -24.43 22.55
C ASP A 166 6.39 -24.92 23.89
N ILE A 167 5.58 -24.77 24.95
CA ILE A 167 5.93 -25.24 26.30
C ILE A 167 6.00 -26.78 26.31
N PHE A 168 5.34 -27.42 25.36
CA PHE A 168 5.26 -28.85 25.19
C PHE A 168 5.95 -29.25 23.88
N GLU A 169 7.16 -29.77 23.96
CA GLU A 169 7.76 -30.52 22.85
C GLU A 169 7.32 -31.99 23.00
N VAL A 170 6.38 -32.43 22.17
CA VAL A 170 6.07 -33.87 22.07
C VAL A 170 7.14 -34.52 21.19
N LYS A 171 8.27 -34.90 21.81
CA LYS A 171 9.25 -35.80 21.19
C LYS A 171 8.85 -37.24 21.48
N PRO A 172 8.72 -38.13 20.48
CA PRO A 172 8.48 -39.54 20.71
C PRO A 172 9.78 -40.20 21.20
N ASN A 173 10.06 -40.07 22.50
CA ASN A 173 11.03 -40.87 23.22
C ASN A 173 10.30 -41.78 24.22
N PHE A 174 10.95 -42.87 24.61
CA PHE A 174 10.40 -44.03 25.35
C PHE A 174 9.66 -43.70 26.69
N HIS A 175 9.68 -42.46 27.17
CA HIS A 175 9.11 -42.03 28.46
C HIS A 175 8.12 -40.84 28.41
N GLY A 176 7.57 -40.48 27.25
CA GLY A 176 6.45 -39.52 27.19
C GLY A 176 6.83 -38.03 27.22
N ILE A 177 5.80 -37.19 27.23
CA ILE A 177 5.78 -35.74 26.92
C ILE A 177 6.90 -34.96 27.61
N GLY A 178 7.74 -34.27 26.82
CA GLY A 178 8.78 -33.38 27.33
C GLY A 178 8.27 -31.95 27.55
N ILE A 179 8.37 -31.45 28.78
CA ILE A 179 8.05 -30.05 29.10
C ILE A 179 9.34 -29.22 29.02
N ASN A 180 9.30 -28.11 28.29
CA ASN A 180 10.41 -27.17 28.25
C ASN A 180 10.42 -26.29 29.51
N ILE A 181 11.12 -26.76 30.55
CA ILE A 181 11.19 -26.11 31.88
C ILE A 181 11.69 -24.66 31.79
N ASN A 182 12.60 -24.35 30.85
CA ASN A 182 13.14 -23.00 30.65
C ASN A 182 12.10 -22.03 30.04
N ALA A 183 11.17 -22.52 29.22
CA ALA A 183 10.05 -21.74 28.73
C ALA A 183 9.01 -21.51 29.84
N LEU A 184 8.74 -22.55 30.66
CA LEU A 184 7.79 -22.48 31.78
C LEU A 184 8.23 -21.45 32.83
N LEU A 185 9.51 -21.50 33.26
CA LEU A 185 10.05 -20.59 34.27
C LEU A 185 10.04 -19.12 33.81
N ARG A 186 10.24 -18.86 32.50
CA ARG A 186 10.15 -17.50 31.94
C ARG A 186 8.73 -16.95 32.00
N LYS A 187 7.72 -17.78 31.69
CA LYS A 187 6.30 -17.40 31.74
C LYS A 187 5.79 -17.18 33.17
N ILE A 188 6.30 -17.95 34.13
CA ILE A 188 6.02 -17.74 35.55
C ILE A 188 6.62 -16.41 36.01
N ARG A 189 7.90 -16.14 35.70
CA ARG A 189 8.55 -14.86 36.05
C ARG A 189 7.86 -13.65 35.42
N SER A 190 7.35 -13.75 34.19
CA SER A 190 6.61 -12.65 33.58
C SER A 190 5.28 -12.35 34.29
N CYS A 191 4.58 -13.37 34.79
CA CYS A 191 3.34 -13.17 35.56
C CYS A 191 3.57 -12.52 36.94
N PHE A 192 4.71 -12.77 37.58
CA PHE A 192 5.08 -12.13 38.84
C PHE A 192 5.54 -10.68 38.67
N ARG A 193 6.02 -10.30 37.48
CA ARG A 193 6.47 -8.92 37.17
C ARG A 193 5.33 -7.94 36.88
N THR A 194 4.13 -8.42 36.57
CA THR A 194 2.93 -7.62 36.29
C THR A 194 2.08 -7.29 37.53
N LYS A 195 2.54 -7.64 38.74
CA LYS A 195 1.81 -7.43 40.00
C LYS A 195 2.52 -6.48 40.98
N GLN A 196 3.41 -5.61 40.49
CA GLN A 196 4.11 -4.60 41.31
C GLN A 196 3.92 -3.22 40.72
#